data_AF-A0A7J2JR64-F1
#
_entry.id   AF-A0A7J2JR64-F1
#
_cell.length_a   1.000
_cell.length_b   1.000
_cell.length_c   1.000
_cell.angle_alpha   90.00
_cell.angle_beta   90.00
_cell.angle_gamma   90.00
#
_symmetry.space_group_name_H-M   'P 1'
#
loop_
_entity.id
_entity.type
_entity.pdbx_description
1 polymer ?
#
loop_
_entity_poly.entity_id
_entity_poly.type
_entity_poly.pdbx_seq_one_letter_code
_entity_poly.pdbx_strand_id
1 'polypeptide(L)'
;MGEGEAKRRALGLVLDLVVLSVAVGVAYAAVTPRDRYFDIRGANMVGIAATYHSSASRGYAVELEVEGAWYAGGSFKASGRVVYADSKRLVLFDPQKGVLVLSDEFDRPYVNGVPSRILMRIGRPGGVVRIDALIPSETIEPDSLESLCTVPERFEGVEACLVSATVGVWMEESNVTIPASLIQDVAAGRRGIIEVETAGNEILVKMRFVPAGDSSALLRRIVEILEREGVAVKGLISGPIQLTVLTDAATVNADAVGGALREIGAERIKVRYEG
;
A
#
# COMPACT_ATOMS: atom_id res chain seq x y z
N MET A 1 39.30 -61.34 19.06
CA MET A 1 38.82 -60.62 17.85
C MET A 1 38.01 -59.36 18.25
N GLY A 2 38.49 -58.54 19.20
CA GLY A 2 37.54 -57.83 20.08
C GLY A 2 37.59 -56.31 20.25
N GLU A 3 38.61 -55.58 19.77
CA GLU A 3 38.73 -54.15 20.14
C GLU A 3 39.07 -53.21 18.97
N GLY A 4 39.97 -53.64 18.07
CA GLY A 4 40.36 -52.83 16.90
C GLY A 4 39.25 -52.67 15.85
N GLU A 5 38.40 -53.69 15.71
CA GLU A 5 37.28 -53.68 14.75
C GLU A 5 36.12 -52.81 15.25
N ALA A 6 35.86 -52.82 16.56
CA ALA A 6 34.88 -51.95 17.20
C ALA A 6 35.29 -50.47 17.11
N LYS A 7 36.57 -50.15 17.35
CA LYS A 7 37.10 -48.78 17.19
C LYS A 7 37.01 -48.28 15.74
N ARG A 8 37.29 -49.14 14.76
CA ARG A 8 37.16 -48.78 13.32
C ARG A 8 35.71 -48.54 12.91
N ARG A 9 34.75 -49.35 13.38
CA ARG A 9 33.32 -49.13 13.12
C ARG A 9 32.80 -47.85 13.80
N ALA A 10 33.25 -47.58 15.03
CA ALA A 10 32.91 -46.34 15.73
C ALA A 10 33.46 -45.10 15.01
N LEU A 11 34.70 -45.17 14.51
CA LEU A 11 35.29 -44.07 13.74
C LEU A 11 34.54 -43.82 12.41
N GLY A 12 34.12 -44.89 11.73
CA GLY A 12 33.33 -44.80 10.50
C GLY A 12 31.97 -44.12 10.73
N LEU A 13 31.26 -44.53 11.79
CA LEU A 13 29.97 -43.92 12.17
C LEU A 13 30.10 -42.43 12.53
N VAL A 14 31.18 -42.03 13.21
CA VAL A 14 31.43 -40.61 13.53
C VAL A 14 31.71 -39.81 12.26
N LEU A 15 32.49 -40.37 11.33
CA LEU A 15 32.78 -39.71 10.06
C LEU A 15 31.51 -39.53 9.22
N ASP A 16 30.68 -40.56 9.13
CA ASP A 16 29.41 -40.51 8.40
C ASP A 16 28.45 -39.48 9.03
N LEU A 17 28.40 -39.40 10.36
CA LEU A 17 27.59 -38.40 11.07
C LEU A 17 28.07 -36.98 10.77
N VAL A 18 29.38 -36.74 10.73
CA VAL A 18 29.96 -35.43 10.40
C VAL A 18 29.65 -35.05 8.95
N VAL A 19 29.80 -35.98 8.01
CA VAL A 19 29.48 -35.76 6.59
C VAL A 19 28.00 -35.46 6.41
N LEU A 20 27.11 -36.18 7.10
CA LEU A 20 25.68 -35.93 7.08
C LEU A 20 25.34 -34.55 7.67
N SER A 21 25.99 -34.17 8.77
CA SER A 21 25.80 -32.86 9.42
C SER A 21 26.24 -31.71 8.52
N VAL A 22 27.36 -31.88 7.82
CA VAL A 22 27.86 -30.90 6.84
C VAL A 22 26.95 -30.83 5.63
N ALA A 23 26.47 -31.96 5.10
CA ALA A 23 25.55 -32.00 3.97
C ALA A 23 24.20 -31.33 4.33
N VAL A 24 23.67 -31.60 5.52
CA VAL A 24 22.47 -30.93 6.06
C VAL A 24 22.73 -29.45 6.28
N GLY A 25 23.88 -29.06 6.82
CA GLY A 25 24.27 -27.67 7.02
C GLY A 25 24.41 -26.90 5.70
N VAL A 26 24.99 -27.51 4.67
CA VAL A 26 25.13 -26.94 3.31
C VAL A 26 23.78 -26.86 2.62
N ALA A 27 22.94 -27.89 2.73
CA ALA A 27 21.57 -27.85 2.21
C ALA A 27 20.75 -26.75 2.91
N TYR A 28 20.87 -26.63 4.23
CA TYR A 28 20.21 -25.58 5.00
C TYR A 28 20.73 -24.19 4.63
N ALA A 29 22.04 -24.01 4.44
CA ALA A 29 22.66 -22.75 4.01
C ALA A 29 22.35 -22.38 2.55
N ALA A 30 22.10 -23.37 1.69
CA ALA A 30 21.68 -23.16 0.30
C ALA A 30 20.19 -22.85 0.17
N VAL A 31 19.37 -23.33 1.12
CA VAL A 31 17.91 -23.11 1.14
C VAL A 31 17.53 -21.91 2.02
N THR A 32 18.41 -21.44 2.91
CA THR A 32 18.19 -20.19 3.66
C THR A 32 18.50 -18.98 2.76
N PRO A 33 17.50 -18.13 2.44
CA PRO A 33 17.74 -16.90 1.71
C PRO A 33 18.69 -16.04 2.53
N ARG A 34 19.81 -15.61 1.94
CA ARG A 34 20.65 -14.57 2.55
C ARG A 34 19.88 -13.25 2.44
N ASP A 35 19.47 -12.68 3.58
CA ASP A 35 18.92 -11.34 3.64
C ASP A 35 19.89 -10.38 2.94
N ARG A 36 19.45 -9.79 1.82
CA ARG A 36 20.25 -8.80 1.09
C ARG A 36 19.81 -7.42 1.51
N TYR A 37 20.77 -6.62 1.96
CA TYR A 37 20.56 -5.23 2.34
C TYR A 37 21.04 -4.31 1.21
N PHE A 38 20.17 -3.42 0.74
CA PHE A 38 20.54 -2.34 -0.18
C PHE A 38 20.31 -0.98 0.50
N ASP A 39 21.34 -0.15 0.55
CA ASP A 39 21.27 1.25 0.99
C ASP A 39 21.21 2.15 -0.25
N ILE A 40 20.01 2.62 -0.59
CA ILE A 40 19.80 3.50 -1.75
C ILE A 40 19.78 4.95 -1.24
N ARG A 41 20.70 5.77 -1.75
CA ARG A 41 20.86 7.20 -1.40
C ARG A 41 20.50 8.08 -2.59
N GLY A 42 19.74 9.16 -2.34
CA GLY A 42 19.30 10.09 -3.39
C GLY A 42 18.08 9.58 -4.18
N ALA A 43 17.00 9.23 -3.46
CA ALA A 43 15.95 8.36 -3.97
C ALA A 43 15.31 8.84 -5.27
N ASN A 44 15.34 7.96 -6.26
CA ASN A 44 14.43 8.00 -7.40
C ASN A 44 13.50 6.80 -7.28
N MET A 45 12.19 7.05 -7.27
CA MET A 45 11.12 6.04 -7.20
C MET A 45 11.26 4.95 -8.26
N VAL A 46 11.80 5.30 -9.42
CA VAL A 46 12.13 4.38 -10.52
C VAL A 46 13.07 3.26 -10.06
N GLY A 47 14.12 3.57 -9.30
CA GLY A 47 15.09 2.57 -8.85
C GLY A 47 14.51 1.60 -7.83
N ILE A 48 13.61 2.11 -6.96
CA ILE A 48 12.90 1.32 -5.97
C ILE A 48 11.94 0.36 -6.66
N ALA A 49 11.13 0.87 -7.58
CA ALA A 49 10.17 0.06 -8.34
C ALA A 49 10.87 -1.02 -9.16
N ALA A 50 11.99 -0.70 -9.82
CA ALA A 50 12.77 -1.69 -10.56
C ALA A 50 13.30 -2.80 -9.64
N THR A 51 13.81 -2.44 -8.47
CA THR A 51 14.33 -3.42 -7.49
C THR A 51 13.21 -4.26 -6.88
N TYR A 52 12.07 -3.64 -6.57
CA TYR A 52 10.85 -4.31 -6.12
C TYR A 52 10.39 -5.33 -7.15
N HIS A 53 10.11 -4.92 -8.39
CA HIS A 53 9.62 -5.84 -9.42
C HIS A 53 10.61 -6.96 -9.73
N SER A 54 11.93 -6.68 -9.76
CA SER A 54 12.93 -7.74 -9.95
C SER A 54 13.01 -8.73 -8.79
N SER A 55 12.62 -8.34 -7.58
CA SER A 55 12.66 -9.21 -6.40
C SER A 55 11.34 -9.98 -6.27
N ALA A 56 10.22 -9.26 -6.44
CA ALA A 56 8.89 -9.82 -6.48
C ALA A 56 8.79 -10.91 -7.55
N SER A 57 9.26 -10.67 -8.79
CA SER A 57 9.24 -11.68 -9.88
C SER A 57 10.05 -12.96 -9.62
N ARG A 58 10.79 -13.01 -8.51
CA ARG A 58 11.55 -14.20 -8.06
C ARG A 58 10.92 -14.79 -6.79
N GLY A 59 9.70 -14.35 -6.47
CA GLY A 59 8.95 -14.71 -5.28
C GLY A 59 9.47 -14.10 -3.98
N TYR A 60 10.30 -13.05 -3.98
CA TYR A 60 10.83 -12.47 -2.74
C TYR A 60 10.00 -11.30 -2.24
N ALA A 61 9.70 -11.30 -0.93
CA ALA A 61 9.17 -10.13 -0.25
C ALA A 61 10.28 -9.07 -0.06
N VAL A 62 9.91 -7.81 -0.24
CA VAL A 62 10.80 -6.66 -0.04
C VAL A 62 10.30 -5.87 1.15
N GLU A 63 11.12 -5.72 2.18
CA GLU A 63 10.88 -4.77 3.26
C GLU A 63 11.71 -3.52 3.06
N LEU A 64 11.11 -2.37 3.36
CA LEU A 64 11.76 -1.07 3.29
C LEU A 64 11.69 -0.36 4.63
N GLU A 65 12.81 0.23 5.00
CA GLU A 65 12.85 1.35 5.93
C GLU A 65 13.19 2.62 5.14
N VAL A 66 12.33 3.61 5.25
CA VAL A 66 12.46 4.91 4.62
C VAL A 66 12.81 5.93 5.69
N GLU A 67 13.97 6.56 5.54
CA GLU A 67 14.36 7.70 6.36
C GLU A 67 14.16 9.01 5.59
N GLY A 68 13.55 9.99 6.26
CA GLY A 68 13.47 11.36 5.77
C GLY A 68 12.58 11.53 4.53
N ALA A 69 11.46 10.80 4.46
CA ALA A 69 10.39 11.19 3.56
C ALA A 69 9.81 12.53 4.06
N TRP A 70 9.70 13.52 3.17
CA TRP A 70 9.20 14.85 3.51
C TRP A 70 7.68 14.90 3.42
N TYR A 71 7.04 15.48 4.41
CA TYR A 71 5.61 15.80 4.42
C TYR A 71 5.48 17.29 4.73
N ALA A 72 4.39 17.97 4.34
CA ALA A 72 4.18 19.42 4.55
C ALA A 72 4.14 19.89 6.04
N GLY A 73 4.58 19.04 6.97
CA GLY A 73 4.77 19.32 8.39
C GLY A 73 6.04 18.70 9.00
N GLY A 74 6.96 18.14 8.19
CA GLY A 74 8.26 17.63 8.67
C GLY A 74 8.74 16.34 8.01
N SER A 75 9.91 15.85 8.45
CA SER A 75 10.46 14.56 8.04
C SER A 75 9.85 13.42 8.86
N PHE A 76 9.50 12.31 8.22
CA PHE A 76 9.08 11.09 8.93
C PHE A 76 9.94 9.88 8.56
N LYS A 77 9.91 8.89 9.45
CA LYS A 77 10.44 7.55 9.20
C LYS A 77 9.28 6.60 8.96
N ALA A 78 9.36 5.82 7.90
CA ALA A 78 8.41 4.76 7.59
C ALA A 78 9.15 3.43 7.48
N SER A 79 8.47 2.36 7.85
CA SER A 79 8.98 0.99 7.71
C SER A 79 7.81 0.12 7.26
N GLY A 80 8.06 -0.88 6.44
CA GLY A 80 7.03 -1.84 6.07
C GLY A 80 7.43 -2.73 4.89
N ARG A 81 6.63 -3.77 4.65
CA ARG A 81 6.74 -4.58 3.44
C ARG A 81 6.18 -3.82 2.25
N VAL A 82 6.88 -3.82 1.13
CA VAL A 82 6.42 -3.23 -0.13
C VAL A 82 5.30 -4.09 -0.69
N VAL A 83 4.12 -3.51 -0.79
CA VAL A 83 2.95 -4.15 -1.38
C VAL A 83 2.66 -3.67 -2.80
N TYR A 84 3.17 -2.49 -3.18
CA TYR A 84 3.13 -2.01 -4.56
C TYR A 84 4.19 -0.92 -4.76
N ALA A 85 4.81 -0.87 -5.93
CA ALA A 85 5.66 0.25 -6.33
C ALA A 85 5.57 0.47 -7.84
N ASP A 86 5.62 1.73 -8.27
CA ASP A 86 5.84 2.11 -9.67
C ASP A 86 6.83 3.29 -9.76
N SER A 87 7.04 3.82 -10.97
CA SER A 87 7.99 4.92 -11.19
C SER A 87 7.66 6.20 -10.43
N LYS A 88 6.47 6.28 -9.82
CA LYS A 88 5.97 7.44 -9.11
C LYS A 88 5.48 7.18 -7.69
N ARG A 89 5.19 5.93 -7.34
CA ARG A 89 4.45 5.56 -6.13
C ARG A 89 5.08 4.37 -5.42
N LEU A 90 4.96 4.34 -4.10
CA LEU A 90 5.39 3.25 -3.24
C LEU A 90 4.36 3.07 -2.13
N VAL A 91 3.85 1.87 -1.99
CA VAL A 91 2.88 1.47 -0.96
C VAL A 91 3.55 0.46 -0.05
N LEU A 92 3.59 0.79 1.23
CA LEU A 92 4.14 -0.02 2.30
C LEU A 92 3.01 -0.51 3.20
N PHE A 93 3.11 -1.75 3.65
CA PHE A 93 2.27 -2.31 4.69
C PHE A 93 3.10 -2.60 5.94
N ASP A 94 2.68 -2.03 7.06
CA ASP A 94 3.22 -2.32 8.39
C ASP A 94 2.09 -2.93 9.23
N PRO A 95 2.23 -4.15 9.78
CA PRO A 95 1.18 -4.80 10.56
C PRO A 95 0.69 -3.99 11.77
N GLN A 96 1.50 -3.06 12.29
CA GLN A 96 1.16 -2.22 13.43
C GLN A 96 0.62 -0.85 13.02
N LYS A 97 1.10 -0.29 11.90
CA LYS A 97 0.77 1.07 11.45
C LYS A 97 -0.22 1.11 10.29
N GLY A 98 -0.52 -0.03 9.70
CA GLY A 98 -1.34 -0.17 8.50
C GLY A 98 -0.60 0.25 7.23
N VAL A 99 -1.35 0.79 6.28
CA VAL A 99 -0.83 1.14 4.95
C VAL A 99 -0.23 2.54 4.95
N LEU A 100 0.95 2.69 4.34
CA LEU A 100 1.60 3.97 4.06
C LEU A 100 1.83 4.11 2.56
N VAL A 101 1.52 5.28 2.01
CA VAL A 101 1.68 5.59 0.59
C VAL A 101 2.61 6.77 0.43
N LEU A 102 3.64 6.59 -0.40
CA LEU A 102 4.62 7.59 -0.80
C LEU A 102 4.47 7.83 -2.31
N SER A 103 4.49 9.09 -2.75
CA SER A 103 4.31 9.43 -4.16
C SER A 103 5.08 10.69 -4.55
N ASP A 104 5.54 10.72 -5.81
CA ASP A 104 6.11 11.88 -6.50
C ASP A 104 5.20 12.45 -7.62
N GLU A 105 3.94 12.00 -7.71
CA GLU A 105 3.13 12.08 -8.94
C GLU A 105 2.53 13.45 -9.30
N PHE A 106 2.44 14.42 -8.38
CA PHE A 106 1.74 15.70 -8.64
C PHE A 106 2.69 16.89 -8.85
N ASP A 107 2.27 17.84 -9.69
CA ASP A 107 2.97 19.11 -9.93
C ASP A 107 2.88 20.09 -8.72
N ARG A 108 1.90 19.88 -7.81
CA ARG A 108 1.69 20.64 -6.55
C ARG A 108 1.15 19.76 -5.40
N PRO A 109 1.84 18.70 -4.97
CA PRO A 109 1.33 17.82 -3.92
C PRO A 109 1.44 18.53 -2.56
N TYR A 110 0.36 18.52 -1.77
CA TYR A 110 0.41 18.92 -0.35
C TYR A 110 1.15 17.89 0.52
N VAL A 111 1.33 16.66 0.01
CA VAL A 111 2.13 15.59 0.61
C VAL A 111 3.02 14.97 -0.48
N ASN A 112 4.32 15.22 -0.43
CA ASN A 112 5.31 14.65 -1.36
C ASN A 112 6.50 14.08 -0.59
N GLY A 113 6.41 12.78 -0.28
CA GLY A 113 7.46 12.08 0.43
C GLY A 113 8.48 11.48 -0.53
N VAL A 114 9.45 12.26 -1.00
CA VAL A 114 10.65 11.68 -1.64
C VAL A 114 11.56 11.14 -0.53
N PRO A 115 11.86 9.84 -0.48
CA PRO A 115 12.74 9.26 0.53
C PRO A 115 14.13 9.88 0.47
N SER A 116 14.71 10.33 1.59
CA SER A 116 16.12 10.78 1.58
C SER A 116 17.09 9.59 1.52
N ARG A 117 16.70 8.48 2.16
CA ARG A 117 17.45 7.24 2.22
C ARG A 117 16.50 6.07 2.39
N ILE A 118 16.85 4.95 1.77
CA ILE A 118 16.07 3.71 1.87
C ILE A 118 17.00 2.56 2.21
N LEU A 119 16.64 1.83 3.25
CA LEU A 119 17.23 0.53 3.58
C LEU A 119 16.26 -0.55 3.13
N MET A 120 16.66 -1.31 2.12
CA MET A 120 15.87 -2.41 1.58
C MET A 120 16.38 -3.73 2.10
N ARG A 121 15.50 -4.54 2.69
CA ARG A 121 15.75 -5.92 3.12
C ARG A 121 14.94 -6.86 2.25
N ILE A 122 15.62 -7.70 1.47
CA ILE A 122 14.96 -8.77 0.69
C ILE A 122 14.86 -10.01 1.57
N GLY A 123 13.63 -10.42 1.89
CA GLY A 123 13.32 -11.49 2.82
C GLY A 123 12.85 -12.79 2.15
N ARG A 124 12.27 -13.68 2.98
CA ARG A 124 11.71 -14.98 2.63
C ARG A 124 10.64 -14.90 1.52
N PRO A 125 10.29 -16.05 0.89
CA PRO A 125 9.33 -16.04 -0.19
C PRO A 125 7.99 -15.42 0.25
N GLY A 126 7.50 -14.52 -0.57
CA GLY A 126 6.25 -13.79 -0.38
C GLY A 126 5.93 -13.05 -1.66
N GLY A 127 4.66 -13.08 -2.06
CA GLY A 127 4.14 -12.37 -3.22
C GLY A 127 2.98 -11.48 -2.81
N VAL A 128 2.62 -10.55 -3.67
CA VAL A 128 1.44 -9.71 -3.46
C VAL A 128 0.45 -10.01 -4.57
N VAL A 129 -0.82 -10.24 -4.21
CA VAL A 129 -1.89 -10.21 -5.20
C VAL A 129 -2.54 -8.84 -5.14
N ARG A 130 -2.54 -8.17 -6.28
CA ARG A 130 -3.25 -6.92 -6.48
C ARG A 130 -4.54 -7.19 -7.23
N ILE A 131 -5.65 -6.73 -6.68
CA ILE A 131 -6.97 -6.80 -7.31
C ILE A 131 -7.44 -5.38 -7.56
N ASP A 132 -7.46 -4.98 -8.82
CA ASP A 132 -7.99 -3.68 -9.26
C ASP A 132 -9.44 -3.87 -9.69
N ALA A 133 -10.36 -3.03 -9.22
CA ALA A 133 -11.77 -3.04 -9.57
C ALA A 133 -12.29 -1.62 -9.79
N LEU A 134 -13.39 -1.49 -10.54
CA LEU A 134 -14.01 -0.21 -10.86
C LEU A 134 -15.46 -0.19 -10.35
N ILE A 135 -15.79 0.72 -9.45
CA ILE A 135 -17.18 1.07 -9.16
C ILE A 135 -17.60 2.17 -10.15
N PRO A 136 -18.73 2.04 -10.86
CA PRO A 136 -19.25 3.09 -11.73
C PRO A 136 -19.46 4.43 -11.01
N SER A 137 -19.61 5.51 -11.77
CA SER A 137 -19.91 6.84 -11.20
C SER A 137 -21.25 6.80 -10.47
N GLU A 138 -21.29 7.29 -9.24
CA GLU A 138 -22.48 7.31 -8.40
C GLU A 138 -22.54 8.60 -7.57
N THR A 139 -23.76 8.95 -7.15
CA THR A 139 -23.95 9.85 -6.01
C THR A 139 -23.49 9.11 -4.77
N ILE A 140 -22.61 9.73 -3.98
CA ILE A 140 -22.03 9.08 -2.80
C ILE A 140 -22.36 9.87 -1.54
N GLU A 141 -22.46 9.18 -0.40
CA GLU A 141 -22.42 9.83 0.90
C GLU A 141 -20.95 9.90 1.39
N PRO A 142 -20.61 10.80 2.32
CA PRO A 142 -19.23 10.94 2.80
C PRO A 142 -18.64 9.64 3.32
N ASP A 143 -19.47 8.79 3.93
CA ASP A 143 -19.05 7.53 4.56
C ASP A 143 -19.11 6.32 3.61
N SER A 144 -19.69 6.48 2.42
CA SER A 144 -19.87 5.39 1.47
C SER A 144 -18.55 4.83 0.95
N LEU A 145 -17.46 5.61 0.95
CA LEU A 145 -16.16 5.11 0.48
C LEU A 145 -15.55 4.07 1.44
N GLU A 146 -15.81 4.20 2.74
CA GLU A 146 -15.32 3.27 3.76
C GLU A 146 -16.02 1.90 3.65
N SER A 147 -17.32 1.90 3.34
CA SER A 147 -18.10 0.67 3.21
C SER A 147 -17.65 -0.20 2.03
N LEU A 148 -17.12 0.41 0.96
CA LEU A 148 -16.56 -0.30 -0.20
C LEU A 148 -15.39 -1.23 0.19
N CYS A 149 -14.64 -0.88 1.23
CA CYS A 149 -13.50 -1.67 1.70
C CYS A 149 -13.84 -2.63 2.85
N THR A 150 -14.97 -2.45 3.52
CA THR A 150 -15.38 -3.33 4.64
C THR A 150 -15.61 -4.77 4.21
N VAL A 151 -16.02 -5.00 2.96
CA VAL A 151 -16.23 -6.35 2.42
C VAL A 151 -14.90 -7.05 2.09
N PRO A 152 -14.00 -6.49 1.26
CA PRO A 152 -12.72 -7.13 0.98
C PRO A 152 -11.84 -7.29 2.23
N GLU A 153 -11.87 -6.37 3.19
CA GLU A 153 -11.05 -6.45 4.42
C GLU A 153 -11.43 -7.62 5.35
N ARG A 154 -12.56 -8.29 5.13
CA ARG A 154 -12.94 -9.51 5.88
C ARG A 154 -12.15 -10.74 5.45
N PHE A 155 -11.51 -10.70 4.29
CA PHE A 155 -10.75 -11.82 3.76
C PHE A 155 -9.37 -11.88 4.40
N GLU A 156 -8.98 -13.06 4.86
CA GLU A 156 -7.64 -13.30 5.38
C GLU A 156 -6.60 -12.99 4.29
N GLY A 157 -5.51 -12.34 4.70
CA GLY A 157 -4.45 -11.94 3.79
C GLY A 157 -4.70 -10.60 3.08
N VAL A 158 -5.83 -9.92 3.28
CA VAL A 158 -5.99 -8.54 2.77
C VAL A 158 -5.20 -7.58 3.66
N GLU A 159 -4.30 -6.82 3.03
CA GLU A 159 -3.35 -5.94 3.70
C GLU A 159 -3.68 -4.46 3.49
N ALA A 160 -4.29 -4.15 2.35
CA ALA A 160 -4.74 -2.81 2.02
C ALA A 160 -5.99 -2.83 1.15
N CYS A 161 -6.90 -1.89 1.38
CA CYS A 161 -7.94 -1.52 0.44
C CYS A 161 -7.87 0.00 0.20
N LEU A 162 -7.58 0.37 -1.06
CA LEU A 162 -7.22 1.73 -1.43
C LEU A 162 -8.19 2.28 -2.48
N VAL A 163 -8.61 3.52 -2.27
CA VAL A 163 -9.57 4.24 -3.10
C VAL A 163 -8.82 5.24 -3.99
N SER A 164 -9.15 5.23 -5.27
CA SER A 164 -8.73 6.24 -6.23
C SER A 164 -9.97 6.79 -6.94
N ALA A 165 -10.30 8.06 -6.72
CA ALA A 165 -11.53 8.68 -7.23
C ALA A 165 -11.33 10.18 -7.44
N THR A 166 -12.21 10.77 -8.24
CA THR A 166 -12.41 12.22 -8.27
C THR A 166 -13.81 12.50 -7.77
N VAL A 167 -13.92 13.26 -6.68
CA VAL A 167 -15.18 13.60 -6.04
C VAL A 167 -15.41 15.09 -6.17
N GLY A 168 -16.54 15.47 -6.78
CA GLY A 168 -17.04 16.83 -6.80
C GLY A 168 -17.96 17.07 -5.61
N VAL A 169 -17.64 18.06 -4.79
CA VAL A 169 -18.51 18.58 -3.73
C VAL A 169 -19.28 19.76 -4.31
N TRP A 170 -20.57 19.57 -4.55
CA TRP A 170 -21.43 20.58 -5.15
C TRP A 170 -22.09 21.40 -4.06
N MET A 171 -21.85 22.70 -4.09
CA MET A 171 -22.39 23.66 -3.14
C MET A 171 -23.61 24.37 -3.73
N GLU A 172 -24.57 24.74 -2.89
CA GLU A 172 -25.58 25.72 -3.29
C GLU A 172 -24.93 27.09 -3.54
N GLU A 173 -25.59 27.94 -4.32
CA GLU A 173 -25.11 29.32 -4.52
C GLU A 173 -24.99 30.01 -3.17
N SER A 174 -23.77 30.47 -2.88
CA SER A 174 -23.40 31.05 -1.61
C SER A 174 -22.61 32.33 -1.85
N ASN A 175 -22.86 33.35 -1.03
CA ASN A 175 -22.08 34.58 -1.03
C ASN A 175 -20.78 34.45 -0.21
N VAL A 176 -20.51 33.27 0.35
CA VAL A 176 -19.34 32.98 1.18
C VAL A 176 -18.23 32.41 0.30
N THR A 177 -17.08 33.11 0.27
CA THR A 177 -15.89 32.61 -0.40
C THR A 177 -15.08 31.75 0.56
N ILE A 178 -14.83 30.49 0.19
CA ILE A 178 -14.08 29.55 1.01
C ILE A 178 -12.60 29.63 0.63
N PRO A 179 -11.69 29.93 1.57
CA PRO A 179 -10.26 29.94 1.26
C PRO A 179 -9.81 28.53 0.85
N ALA A 180 -9.22 28.40 -0.34
CA ALA A 180 -8.66 27.13 -0.81
C ALA A 180 -7.66 26.52 0.21
N SER A 181 -6.93 27.37 0.94
CA SER A 181 -6.00 26.96 2.00
C SER A 181 -6.67 26.19 3.13
N LEU A 182 -7.91 26.53 3.50
CA LEU A 182 -8.63 25.87 4.59
C LEU A 182 -8.94 24.41 4.26
N ILE A 183 -9.27 24.13 3.00
CA ILE A 183 -9.55 22.77 2.51
C ILE A 183 -8.26 22.02 2.25
N GLN A 184 -7.22 22.71 1.78
CA GLN A 184 -5.90 22.12 1.58
C GLN A 184 -5.24 21.65 2.89
N ASP A 185 -5.41 22.40 3.99
CA ASP A 185 -4.88 22.00 5.31
C ASP A 185 -5.55 20.72 5.85
N VAL A 186 -6.81 20.45 5.46
CA VAL A 186 -7.50 19.20 5.81
C VAL A 186 -6.96 18.02 5.01
N ALA A 187 -6.67 18.23 3.72
CA ALA A 187 -6.08 17.23 2.85
C ALA A 187 -4.65 16.88 3.28
N ALA A 188 -3.91 17.83 3.85
CA ALA A 188 -2.56 17.61 4.35
C ALA A 188 -2.54 16.40 5.28
N GLY A 189 -3.36 16.38 6.34
CA GLY A 189 -3.28 15.39 7.42
C GLY A 189 -3.63 13.93 7.08
N ARG A 190 -3.82 13.58 5.81
CA ARG A 190 -4.32 12.27 5.37
C ARG A 190 -3.26 11.48 4.62
N ARG A 191 -3.36 10.14 4.69
CA ARG A 191 -2.48 9.23 3.94
C ARG A 191 -2.96 9.10 2.50
N GLY A 192 -2.06 8.77 1.58
CA GLY A 192 -2.37 8.66 0.16
C GLY A 192 -2.02 9.93 -0.60
N ILE A 193 -2.53 10.06 -1.82
CA ILE A 193 -2.21 11.18 -2.70
C ILE A 193 -3.48 11.97 -3.00
N ILE A 194 -3.50 13.23 -2.57
CA ILE A 194 -4.70 14.08 -2.58
C ILE A 194 -4.37 15.43 -3.23
N GLU A 195 -5.22 15.84 -4.16
CA GLU A 195 -5.23 17.17 -4.75
C GLU A 195 -6.63 17.77 -4.59
N VAL A 196 -6.69 19.05 -4.21
CA VAL A 196 -7.95 19.79 -4.03
C VAL A 196 -7.91 21.03 -4.91
N GLU A 197 -8.93 21.18 -5.75
CA GLU A 197 -9.17 22.35 -6.58
C GLU A 197 -10.54 22.95 -6.24
N THR A 198 -10.63 24.29 -6.26
CA THR A 198 -11.89 25.01 -6.04
C THR A 198 -12.23 25.79 -7.29
N ALA A 199 -13.43 25.58 -7.85
CA ALA A 199 -13.88 26.25 -9.07
C ALA A 199 -15.36 26.66 -8.93
N GLY A 200 -15.61 27.95 -8.73
CA GLY A 200 -16.98 28.46 -8.54
C GLY A 200 -17.67 27.81 -7.33
N ASN A 201 -18.80 27.14 -7.56
CA ASN A 201 -19.59 26.47 -6.53
C ASN A 201 -19.23 24.97 -6.35
N GLU A 202 -18.06 24.57 -6.83
CA GLU A 202 -17.59 23.19 -6.76
C GLU A 202 -16.20 23.10 -6.12
N ILE A 203 -16.03 22.08 -5.28
CA ILE A 203 -14.71 21.63 -4.80
C ILE A 203 -14.44 20.27 -5.44
N LEU A 204 -13.35 20.17 -6.20
CA LEU A 204 -12.89 18.91 -6.79
C LEU A 204 -11.80 18.31 -5.90
N VAL A 205 -12.07 17.12 -5.37
CA VAL A 205 -11.14 16.34 -4.57
C VAL A 205 -10.68 15.14 -5.38
N LYS A 206 -9.41 15.15 -5.81
CA LYS A 206 -8.78 14.02 -6.52
C LYS A 206 -8.01 13.20 -5.50
N MET A 207 -8.38 11.93 -5.37
CA MET A 207 -7.76 10.96 -4.47
C MET A 207 -7.12 9.84 -5.29
N ARG A 208 -5.91 9.44 -4.93
CA ARG A 208 -5.20 8.29 -5.50
C ARG A 208 -4.58 7.49 -4.38
N PHE A 209 -4.85 6.18 -4.39
CA PHE A 209 -4.35 5.22 -3.41
C PHE A 209 -4.55 5.69 -1.95
N VAL A 210 -5.71 6.27 -1.64
CA VAL A 210 -6.04 6.75 -0.29
C VAL A 210 -6.74 5.60 0.45
N PRO A 211 -6.36 5.25 1.70
CA PRO A 211 -7.13 4.31 2.49
C PRO A 211 -8.61 4.75 2.58
N ALA A 212 -9.54 3.80 2.50
CA ALA A 212 -10.96 4.14 2.42
C ALA A 212 -11.45 4.97 3.62
N GLY A 213 -11.03 4.62 4.84
CA GLY A 213 -11.34 5.40 6.03
C GLY A 213 -10.76 6.82 5.99
N ASP A 214 -9.56 7.02 5.43
CA ASP A 214 -8.98 8.36 5.26
C ASP A 214 -9.71 9.17 4.18
N SER A 215 -10.21 8.50 3.13
CA SER A 215 -11.03 9.10 2.07
C SER A 215 -12.36 9.61 2.64
N SER A 216 -13.08 8.78 3.40
CA SER A 216 -14.33 9.17 4.05
C SER A 216 -14.12 10.29 5.07
N ALA A 217 -13.08 10.16 5.91
CA ALA A 217 -12.76 11.18 6.91
C ALA A 217 -12.34 12.52 6.29
N LEU A 218 -11.76 12.52 5.09
CA LEU A 218 -11.51 13.75 4.32
C LEU A 218 -12.82 14.37 3.85
N LEU A 219 -13.68 13.62 3.15
CA LEU A 219 -14.94 14.14 2.62
C LEU A 219 -15.86 14.65 3.72
N ARG A 220 -16.00 13.89 4.82
CA ARG A 220 -16.77 14.31 6.00
C ARG A 220 -16.26 15.63 6.56
N ARG A 221 -14.93 15.77 6.69
CA ARG A 221 -14.34 16.99 7.23
C ARG A 221 -14.52 18.20 6.31
N ILE A 222 -14.52 17.99 4.99
CA ILE A 222 -14.84 19.05 4.03
C ILE A 222 -16.29 19.51 4.26
N VAL A 223 -17.25 18.58 4.28
CA VAL A 223 -18.67 18.89 4.51
C VAL A 223 -18.87 19.64 5.83
N GLU A 224 -18.29 19.17 6.94
CA GLU A 224 -18.36 19.84 8.24
C GLU A 224 -17.86 21.30 8.20
N ILE A 225 -16.80 21.56 7.44
CA ILE A 225 -16.26 22.92 7.28
C ILE A 225 -17.23 23.77 6.47
N LEU A 226 -17.74 23.26 5.35
CA LEU A 226 -18.70 23.97 4.51
C LEU A 226 -19.94 24.39 5.32
N GLU A 227 -20.51 23.46 6.07
CA GLU A 227 -21.68 23.70 6.92
C GLU A 227 -21.39 24.75 8.00
N ARG A 228 -20.21 24.68 8.63
CA ARG A 228 -19.79 25.66 9.65
C ARG A 228 -19.64 27.07 9.07
N GLU A 229 -19.18 27.20 7.83
CA GLU A 229 -19.09 28.48 7.13
C GLU A 229 -20.43 28.93 6.51
N GLY A 230 -21.53 28.21 6.77
CA GLY A 230 -22.87 28.54 6.28
C GLY A 230 -23.10 28.21 4.80
N VAL A 231 -22.31 27.30 4.23
CA VAL A 231 -22.42 26.86 2.84
C VAL A 231 -23.13 25.50 2.81
N ALA A 232 -24.33 25.48 2.23
CA ALA A 232 -25.11 24.26 2.07
C ALA A 232 -24.52 23.36 0.96
N VAL A 233 -24.35 22.08 1.27
CA VAL A 233 -23.89 21.06 0.31
C VAL A 233 -25.10 20.45 -0.39
N LYS A 234 -25.17 20.62 -1.71
CA LYS A 234 -26.22 20.01 -2.55
C LYS A 234 -26.02 18.51 -2.72
N GLY A 235 -24.77 18.06 -2.77
CA GLY A 235 -24.42 16.65 -2.84
C GLY A 235 -22.95 16.41 -3.19
N LEU A 236 -22.56 15.13 -3.10
CA LEU A 236 -21.26 14.63 -3.51
C LEU A 236 -21.44 13.72 -4.73
N ILE A 237 -20.74 14.03 -5.81
CA ILE A 237 -20.76 13.24 -7.03
C ILE A 237 -19.37 12.69 -7.25
N SER A 238 -19.25 11.37 -7.34
CA SER A 238 -17.99 10.75 -7.73
C SER A 238 -18.01 10.39 -9.21
N GLY A 239 -16.88 10.63 -9.88
CA GLY A 239 -16.55 9.86 -11.08
C GLY A 239 -16.36 8.37 -10.76
N PRO A 240 -15.95 7.55 -11.73
CA PRO A 240 -15.69 6.14 -11.49
C PRO A 240 -14.66 5.96 -10.38
N ILE A 241 -14.96 5.12 -9.39
CA ILE A 241 -14.09 4.85 -8.26
C ILE A 241 -13.27 3.62 -8.60
N GLN A 242 -11.94 3.74 -8.60
CA GLN A 242 -11.06 2.60 -8.70
C GLN A 242 -10.69 2.12 -7.29
N LEU A 243 -11.02 0.86 -7.01
CA LEU A 243 -10.58 0.14 -5.82
C LEU A 243 -9.32 -0.65 -6.17
N THR A 244 -8.29 -0.54 -5.33
CA THR A 244 -7.11 -1.41 -5.38
C THR A 244 -7.00 -2.13 -4.05
N VAL A 245 -7.21 -3.45 -4.08
CA VAL A 245 -7.02 -4.34 -2.93
C VAL A 245 -5.65 -4.99 -3.06
N LEU A 246 -4.82 -4.90 -2.02
CA LEU A 246 -3.51 -5.52 -1.95
C LEU A 246 -3.53 -6.60 -0.88
N THR A 247 -3.04 -7.78 -1.24
CA THR A 247 -3.15 -8.96 -0.39
C THR A 247 -1.86 -9.78 -0.39
N ASP A 248 -1.63 -10.52 0.68
CA ASP A 248 -0.60 -11.55 0.74
C ASP A 248 -0.95 -12.75 -0.15
N ALA A 249 -0.09 -13.05 -1.12
CA ALA A 249 -0.29 -14.16 -2.05
C ALA A 249 -0.28 -15.54 -1.38
N ALA A 250 0.29 -15.67 -0.18
CA ALA A 250 0.34 -16.94 0.54
C ALA A 250 -1.03 -17.36 1.12
N THR A 251 -1.90 -16.39 1.41
CA THR A 251 -3.11 -16.60 2.20
C THR A 251 -4.39 -16.20 1.48
N VAL A 252 -4.32 -15.30 0.49
CA VAL A 252 -5.50 -14.78 -0.19
C VAL A 252 -6.21 -15.82 -1.08
N ASN A 253 -7.54 -15.83 -1.05
CA ASN A 253 -8.36 -16.37 -2.13
C ASN A 253 -8.83 -15.23 -3.05
N ALA A 254 -8.06 -14.95 -4.10
CA ALA A 254 -8.31 -13.83 -5.01
C ALA A 254 -9.65 -13.92 -5.74
N ASP A 255 -10.12 -15.13 -6.06
CA ASP A 255 -11.43 -15.34 -6.69
C ASP A 255 -12.58 -14.99 -5.74
N ALA A 256 -12.44 -15.34 -4.45
CA ALA A 256 -13.45 -15.02 -3.44
C ALA A 256 -13.51 -13.50 -3.17
N VAL A 257 -12.35 -12.83 -3.09
CA VAL A 257 -12.30 -11.36 -3.00
C VAL A 257 -12.92 -10.73 -4.26
N GLY A 258 -12.60 -11.24 -5.44
CA GLY A 258 -13.20 -10.79 -6.71
C GLY A 258 -14.71 -11.03 -6.78
N GLY A 259 -15.21 -12.13 -6.20
CA GLY A 259 -16.64 -12.40 -6.05
C GLY A 259 -17.33 -11.36 -5.17
N ALA A 260 -16.77 -11.10 -3.99
CA ALA A 260 -17.29 -10.12 -3.05
C ALA A 260 -17.26 -8.68 -3.61
N LEU A 261 -16.25 -8.33 -4.40
CA LEU A 261 -16.22 -7.05 -5.11
C LEU A 261 -17.37 -6.92 -6.12
N ARG A 262 -17.77 -8.00 -6.80
CA ARG A 262 -18.95 -7.96 -7.69
C ARG A 262 -20.26 -7.75 -6.93
N GLU A 263 -20.36 -8.27 -5.70
CA GLU A 263 -21.56 -8.11 -4.86
C GLU A 263 -21.80 -6.64 -4.48
N ILE A 264 -20.73 -5.84 -4.36
CA ILE A 264 -20.81 -4.39 -4.14
C ILE A 264 -20.88 -3.57 -5.45
N GLY A 265 -21.19 -4.22 -6.57
CA GLY A 265 -21.36 -3.55 -7.87
C GLY A 265 -20.06 -3.25 -8.61
N ALA A 266 -18.93 -3.84 -8.21
CA ALA A 266 -17.67 -3.60 -8.91
C ALA A 266 -17.60 -4.31 -10.27
N GLU A 267 -17.09 -3.58 -11.25
CA GLU A 267 -16.87 -4.00 -12.61
C GLU A 267 -15.37 -4.06 -12.95
N ARG A 268 -15.04 -4.62 -14.12
CA ARG A 268 -13.68 -4.62 -14.72
C ARG A 268 -12.58 -5.11 -13.77
N ILE A 269 -12.90 -6.09 -12.93
CA ILE A 269 -12.00 -6.67 -11.94
C ILE A 269 -10.81 -7.33 -12.63
N LYS A 270 -9.59 -6.96 -12.20
CA LYS A 270 -8.33 -7.50 -12.69
C LYS A 270 -7.48 -7.96 -11.54
N VAL A 271 -7.12 -9.24 -11.54
CA VAL A 271 -6.19 -9.83 -10.59
C VAL A 271 -4.80 -9.83 -11.21
N ARG A 272 -3.80 -9.39 -10.44
CA ARG A 272 -2.38 -9.40 -10.82
C ARG A 272 -1.57 -10.01 -9.70
N TYR A 273 -0.74 -10.98 -10.05
CA TYR A 273 0.23 -11.56 -9.14
C TYR A 273 1.55 -10.80 -9.31
N GLU A 274 1.92 -10.04 -8.29
CA GLU A 274 3.21 -9.35 -8.19
C GLU A 274 4.13 -10.32 -7.43
N GLY A 275 4.70 -11.31 -8.13
CA GLY A 275 5.33 -12.48 -7.53
C GLY A 275 5.68 -13.58 -8.54
#